data_AF-V9LGX9-F1
#
_entry.id   AF-V9LGX9-F1
#
_cell.length_a   1.000
_cell.length_b   1.000
_cell.length_c   1.000
_cell.angle_alpha   90.00
_cell.angle_beta   90.00
_cell.angle_gamma   90.00
#
_symmetry.space_group_name_H-M   'P 1'
#
loop_
_entity.id
_entity.type
_entity.pdbx_description
1 polymer ?
#
loop_
_entity_poly.entity_id
_entity_poly.type
_entity_poly.pdbx_seq_one_letter_code
_entity_poly.pdbx_strand_id
1 'polypeptide(L)'
;TQRTAKVSEVVAEQDVGAALLTCSLEPAQWERLEVIGEVLGKDYECRKQMLLHRLDLTIQSFRWSPRAEERRAAVRSVYEPLRRELSARSHVTLAHVLAARHDLSIVTKTTSLASRKHTACAINKVVMGAVPDRGGRPSDLERPMPTWDGPRGEGGRKRNKQKRGKGHKQP
;
A
#
# COMPACT_ATOMS: atom_id res chain seq x y z
N THR A 1 -20.87 9.48 31.13
CA THR A 1 -22.13 9.14 30.43
C THR A 1 -22.41 9.99 29.19
N GLN A 2 -22.11 11.30 29.17
CA GLN A 2 -22.38 12.14 27.98
C GLN A 2 -21.41 11.94 26.79
N ARG A 3 -20.17 11.50 27.03
CA ARG A 3 -19.17 11.25 25.96
C ARG A 3 -19.47 9.99 25.14
N THR A 4 -19.99 8.93 25.77
CA THR A 4 -20.34 7.68 25.09
C THR A 4 -21.54 7.86 24.16
N ALA A 5 -22.51 8.70 24.54
CA ALA A 5 -23.69 9.01 23.72
C ALA A 5 -23.34 9.78 22.44
N LYS A 6 -22.42 10.74 22.51
CA LYS A 6 -21.94 11.47 21.32
C LYS A 6 -21.12 10.60 20.37
N VAL A 7 -20.35 9.64 20.90
CA VAL A 7 -19.62 8.68 20.06
C VAL A 7 -20.59 7.74 19.33
N SER A 8 -21.67 7.29 19.97
CA SER A 8 -22.67 6.44 19.30
C SER A 8 -23.46 7.17 18.21
N GLU A 9 -23.72 8.48 18.34
CA GLU A 9 -24.40 9.27 17.32
C GLU A 9 -23.56 9.45 16.05
N VAL A 10 -22.26 9.75 16.18
CA VAL A 10 -21.34 9.88 15.04
C VAL A 10 -21.07 8.53 14.37
N VAL A 11 -21.12 7.44 15.14
CA VAL A 11 -20.96 6.07 14.65
C VAL A 11 -22.21 5.58 13.90
N ALA A 12 -23.40 6.17 14.11
CA ALA A 12 -24.63 5.75 13.44
C ALA A 12 -24.69 6.17 11.95
N GLU A 13 -23.91 7.18 11.53
CA GLU A 13 -23.83 7.61 10.12
C GLU A 13 -22.86 6.77 9.27
N GLN A 14 -22.07 5.89 9.90
CA GLN A 14 -21.14 4.99 9.23
C GLN A 14 -21.52 3.56 9.61
N ASP A 15 -21.58 2.64 8.65
CA ASP A 15 -21.83 1.22 8.93
C ASP A 15 -20.59 0.60 9.60
N VAL A 16 -20.34 0.97 10.86
CA VAL A 16 -19.15 0.55 11.60
C VAL A 16 -19.39 -0.90 12.01
N GLY A 17 -18.62 -1.83 11.44
CA GLY A 17 -18.84 -3.27 11.58
C GLY A 17 -18.95 -3.78 13.02
N ALA A 18 -19.40 -5.03 13.19
CA ALA A 18 -19.56 -5.63 14.52
C ALA A 18 -18.23 -5.67 15.31
N ALA A 19 -18.34 -5.60 16.64
CA ALA A 19 -17.21 -5.78 17.54
C ALA A 19 -16.60 -7.18 17.35
N LEU A 20 -15.27 -7.27 17.34
CA LEU A 20 -14.57 -8.54 17.19
C LEU A 20 -14.64 -9.39 18.47
N LEU A 21 -14.66 -8.74 19.64
CA LEU A 21 -14.83 -9.38 20.93
C LEU A 21 -16.27 -9.19 21.42
N THR A 22 -16.98 -10.31 21.57
CA THR A 22 -18.36 -10.35 22.05
C THR A 22 -18.47 -10.90 23.48
N CYS A 23 -17.40 -11.49 24.01
CA CYS A 23 -17.34 -12.06 25.35
C CYS A 23 -16.55 -11.16 26.33
N SER A 24 -16.85 -11.31 27.61
CA SER A 24 -16.02 -10.74 28.68
C SER A 24 -14.82 -11.65 28.94
N LEU A 25 -13.66 -11.05 29.17
CA LEU A 25 -12.43 -11.76 29.51
C LEU A 25 -12.28 -11.85 31.04
N GLU A 26 -11.83 -13.00 31.52
CA GLU A 26 -11.47 -13.21 32.92
C GLU A 26 -10.11 -12.55 33.26
N PRO A 27 -9.82 -12.25 34.54
CA PRO A 27 -8.55 -11.62 34.93
C PRO A 27 -7.31 -12.38 34.43
N ALA A 28 -7.29 -13.71 34.53
CA ALA A 28 -6.17 -14.52 34.05
C ALA A 28 -6.03 -14.48 32.51
N GLN A 29 -7.11 -14.24 31.77
CA GLN A 29 -7.07 -14.07 30.32
C GLN A 29 -6.52 -12.70 29.94
N TRP A 30 -6.88 -11.65 30.69
CA TRP A 30 -6.31 -10.31 30.54
C TRP A 30 -4.80 -10.32 30.73
N GLU A 31 -4.30 -10.96 31.78
CA GLU A 31 -2.85 -11.08 32.03
C GLU A 31 -2.13 -11.78 30.86
N ARG A 32 -2.67 -12.89 30.37
CA ARG A 32 -2.08 -13.60 29.21
C ARG A 32 -2.08 -12.72 27.95
N LEU A 33 -3.15 -11.97 27.76
CA LEU A 33 -3.34 -11.12 26.59
C LEU A 33 -2.41 -9.89 26.62
N GLU A 34 -2.09 -9.37 27.81
CA GLU A 34 -1.05 -8.36 27.99
C GLU A 34 0.34 -8.90 27.64
N VAL A 35 0.69 -10.10 28.09
CA VAL A 35 1.96 -10.75 27.73
C VAL A 35 2.09 -10.94 26.22
N ILE A 36 1.03 -11.41 25.56
CA ILE A 36 0.98 -11.54 24.09
C ILE A 36 1.15 -10.17 23.43
N GLY A 37 0.44 -9.15 23.94
CA GLY A 37 0.53 -7.78 23.44
C GLY A 37 1.94 -7.21 23.52
N GLU A 38 2.66 -7.48 24.60
CA GLU A 38 4.06 -7.04 24.78
C GLU A 38 4.98 -7.70 23.75
N VAL A 39 4.88 -9.02 23.58
CA VAL A 39 5.71 -9.77 22.62
C VAL A 39 5.45 -9.30 21.19
N LEU A 40 4.18 -9.17 20.80
CA LEU A 40 3.80 -8.69 19.47
C LEU A 40 4.18 -7.22 19.27
N GLY A 41 4.10 -6.40 20.32
CA GLY A 41 4.55 -5.01 20.30
C GLY A 41 6.03 -4.90 19.97
N LYS A 42 6.88 -5.68 20.65
CA LYS A 42 8.34 -5.72 20.40
C LYS A 42 8.67 -6.17 18.97
N ASP A 43 8.00 -7.22 18.51
CA ASP A 43 8.18 -7.74 17.13
C ASP A 43 7.75 -6.69 16.08
N TYR A 44 6.64 -6.00 16.32
CA TYR A 44 6.19 -4.92 15.43
C TYR A 44 7.17 -3.74 15.41
N GLU A 45 7.71 -3.32 16.56
CA GLU A 45 8.73 -2.29 16.63
C GLU A 45 10.01 -2.69 15.89
N CYS A 46 10.47 -3.93 16.04
CA CYS A 46 11.61 -4.48 15.30
C CYS A 46 11.38 -4.39 13.78
N ARG A 47 10.20 -4.78 13.30
CA ARG A 47 9.83 -4.63 11.89
C ARG A 47 9.84 -3.16 11.46
N LYS A 48 9.32 -2.24 12.26
CA LYS A 48 9.36 -0.80 11.96
C LYS A 48 10.80 -0.28 11.87
N GLN A 49 11.68 -0.67 12.78
CA GLN A 49 13.12 -0.31 12.71
C GLN A 49 13.75 -0.76 11.39
N MET A 50 13.49 -2.02 11.00
CA MET A 50 13.97 -2.58 9.74
C MET A 50 13.46 -1.76 8.54
N LEU A 51 12.17 -1.42 8.51
CA LEU A 51 11.58 -0.61 7.45
C LEU A 51 12.22 0.78 7.34
N LEU A 52 12.48 1.44 8.47
CA LEU A 52 13.13 2.75 8.51
C LEU A 52 14.58 2.65 8.02
N HIS A 53 15.31 1.63 8.46
CA HIS A 53 16.67 1.40 7.98
C HIS A 53 16.71 1.12 6.47
N ARG A 54 15.75 0.34 5.95
CA ARG A 54 15.63 0.10 4.50
C ARG A 54 15.33 1.39 3.74
N LEU A 55 14.49 2.26 4.29
CA LEU A 55 14.23 3.57 3.71
C LEU A 55 15.53 4.39 3.65
N ASP A 56 16.28 4.45 4.75
CA ASP A 56 17.59 5.14 4.82
C ASP A 56 18.55 4.61 3.75
N LEU A 57 18.72 3.28 3.65
CA LEU A 57 19.59 2.64 2.66
C LEU A 57 19.12 2.88 1.22
N THR A 58 17.81 2.95 0.98
CA THR A 58 17.26 3.24 -0.34
C THR A 58 17.57 4.67 -0.77
N ILE A 59 17.46 5.64 0.14
CA ILE A 59 17.86 7.02 -0.15
C ILE A 59 19.37 7.13 -0.37
N GLN A 60 20.16 6.37 0.40
CA GLN A 60 21.61 6.34 0.24
C GLN A 60 22.05 5.72 -1.10
N SER A 61 21.37 4.68 -1.59
CA SER A 61 21.73 4.03 -2.85
C SER A 61 21.56 4.95 -4.07
N PHE A 62 20.63 5.91 -4.02
CA PHE A 62 20.49 6.89 -5.09
C PHE A 62 21.74 7.74 -5.30
N ARG A 63 22.59 7.89 -4.28
CA ARG A 63 23.82 8.70 -4.33
C ARG A 63 24.92 8.12 -5.20
N TRP A 64 24.72 6.95 -5.81
CA TRP A 64 25.73 6.27 -6.61
C TRP A 64 25.78 6.77 -8.06
N SER A 65 24.89 7.68 -8.45
CA SER A 65 24.92 8.31 -9.78
C SER A 65 25.41 9.77 -9.73
N PRO A 66 26.18 10.25 -10.73
CA PRO A 66 26.66 11.63 -10.78
C PRO A 66 25.52 12.67 -10.66
N ARG A 67 24.40 12.42 -11.35
CA ARG A 67 23.20 13.28 -11.33
C ARG A 67 22.55 13.37 -9.95
N ALA A 68 22.63 12.31 -9.15
CA ALA A 68 22.06 12.29 -7.81
C ALA A 68 22.99 12.95 -6.78
N GLU A 69 24.30 12.87 -6.98
CA GLU A 69 25.28 13.55 -6.13
C GLU A 69 25.12 15.07 -6.21
N GLU A 70 24.92 15.63 -7.42
CA GLU A 70 24.58 17.04 -7.62
C GLU A 70 23.30 17.48 -6.89
N ARG A 71 22.31 16.57 -6.78
CA ARG A 71 21.00 16.84 -6.16
C ARG A 71 20.92 16.43 -4.70
N ARG A 72 22.03 16.00 -4.11
CA ARG A 72 22.08 15.40 -2.78
C ARG A 72 21.57 16.32 -1.68
N ALA A 73 21.93 17.60 -1.73
CA ALA A 73 21.47 18.61 -0.78
C ALA A 73 19.94 18.78 -0.86
N ALA A 74 19.38 18.82 -2.07
CA ALA A 74 17.94 18.92 -2.30
C ALA A 74 17.20 17.68 -1.75
N VAL A 75 17.68 16.46 -2.05
CA VAL A 75 17.10 15.23 -1.52
C VAL A 75 17.15 15.20 0.01
N ARG A 76 18.28 15.57 0.61
CA ARG A 76 18.43 15.63 2.06
C ARG A 76 17.48 16.63 2.71
N SER A 77 17.31 17.81 2.10
CA SER A 77 16.41 18.84 2.63
C SER A 77 14.95 18.38 2.75
N VAL A 78 14.51 17.51 1.83
CA VAL A 78 13.16 16.93 1.84
C VAL A 78 13.09 15.69 2.73
N TYR A 79 14.09 14.82 2.67
CA TYR A 79 14.07 13.53 3.37
C TYR A 79 14.22 13.66 4.89
N GLU A 80 15.17 14.49 5.34
CA GLU A 80 15.52 14.62 6.74
C GLU A 80 14.34 15.01 7.66
N PRO A 81 13.48 16.01 7.34
CA PRO A 81 12.32 16.33 8.19
C PRO A 81 11.34 15.15 8.28
N LEU A 82 10.99 14.54 7.15
CA LEU A 82 10.10 13.37 7.10
C LEU A 82 10.66 12.21 7.92
N ARG A 83 11.97 11.96 7.81
CA ARG A 83 12.64 10.88 8.53
C ARG A 83 12.65 11.07 10.05
N ARG A 84 12.65 12.32 10.54
CA ARG A 84 12.58 12.63 11.98
C ARG A 84 11.19 12.41 12.56
N GLU A 85 10.15 12.63 11.76
CA GLU A 85 8.77 12.36 12.15
C GLU A 85 8.47 10.85 12.25
N LEU A 86 9.20 10.04 11.47
CA LEU A 86 9.05 8.60 11.47
C LEU A 86 9.73 7.95 12.69
N SER A 87 8.90 7.44 13.61
CA SER A 87 9.36 6.68 14.77
C SER A 87 9.19 5.17 14.59
N ALA A 88 10.18 4.42 15.07
CA ALA A 88 10.09 2.96 15.16
C ALA A 88 9.13 2.49 16.27
N ARG A 89 8.90 3.33 17.29
CA ARG A 89 8.02 3.02 18.41
C ARG A 89 6.59 2.76 17.93
N SER A 90 5.94 1.75 18.49
CA SER A 90 4.52 1.50 18.21
C SER A 90 3.66 2.38 19.11
N HIS A 91 2.65 3.04 18.52
CA HIS A 91 1.58 3.70 19.27
C HIS A 91 0.33 2.81 19.40
N VAL A 92 0.36 1.62 18.80
CA VAL A 92 -0.73 0.65 18.89
C VAL A 92 -0.67 0.00 20.26
N THR A 93 -1.71 0.23 21.05
CA THR A 93 -1.88 -0.41 22.36
C THR A 93 -2.94 -1.49 22.29
N LEU A 94 -3.01 -2.33 23.31
CA LEU A 94 -4.03 -3.37 23.42
C LEU A 94 -5.45 -2.80 23.29
N ALA A 95 -5.73 -1.64 23.88
CA ALA A 95 -7.02 -0.97 23.75
C ALA A 95 -7.39 -0.67 22.29
N HIS A 96 -6.42 -0.30 21.45
CA HIS A 96 -6.66 -0.07 20.02
C HIS A 96 -7.02 -1.37 19.29
N VAL A 97 -6.38 -2.48 19.66
CA VAL A 97 -6.67 -3.80 19.07
C VAL A 97 -8.07 -4.27 19.47
N LEU A 98 -8.46 -4.08 20.72
CA LEU A 98 -9.79 -4.46 21.22
C LEU A 98 -10.91 -3.57 20.68
N ALA A 99 -10.59 -2.30 20.40
CA ALA A 99 -11.51 -1.38 19.73
C ALA A 99 -11.68 -1.67 18.24
N ALA A 100 -10.80 -2.50 17.64
CA ALA A 100 -10.90 -2.85 16.24
C ALA A 100 -12.18 -3.66 15.96
N ARG A 101 -12.85 -3.31 14.87
CA ARG A 101 -14.08 -3.93 14.40
C ARG A 101 -13.83 -4.78 13.16
N HIS A 102 -14.85 -5.51 12.73
CA HIS A 102 -14.76 -6.46 11.62
C HIS A 102 -14.33 -5.83 10.28
N ASP A 103 -14.55 -4.55 10.07
CA ASP A 103 -14.09 -3.82 8.90
C ASP A 103 -12.56 -3.69 8.84
N LEU A 104 -11.91 -3.45 9.98
CA LEU A 104 -10.45 -3.30 10.09
C LEU A 104 -9.69 -4.63 10.03
N SER A 105 -10.36 -5.75 10.26
CA SER A 105 -9.73 -7.08 10.15
C SER A 105 -9.60 -7.58 8.70
N ILE A 106 -10.16 -6.85 7.72
CA ILE A 106 -10.07 -7.22 6.30
C ILE A 106 -8.68 -6.83 5.76
N VAL A 107 -7.78 -7.80 5.71
CA VAL A 107 -6.46 -7.64 5.06
C VAL A 107 -6.64 -7.60 3.55
N THR A 108 -6.85 -6.41 3.00
CA THR A 108 -6.87 -6.20 1.55
C THR A 108 -5.45 -6.19 1.00
N LYS A 109 -5.23 -6.86 -0.15
CA LYS A 109 -3.91 -6.83 -0.80
C LYS A 109 -3.58 -5.40 -1.21
N THR A 110 -2.42 -4.90 -0.80
CA THR A 110 -1.91 -3.58 -1.22
C THR A 110 -1.72 -3.47 -2.74
N THR A 111 -1.50 -4.61 -3.40
CA THR A 111 -1.41 -4.73 -4.86
C THR A 111 -2.76 -4.86 -5.55
N SER A 112 -3.87 -4.89 -4.81
CA SER A 112 -5.21 -5.01 -5.39
C SER A 112 -5.52 -3.83 -6.31
N LEU A 113 -6.34 -4.09 -7.33
CA LEU A 113 -6.80 -3.04 -8.23
C LEU A 113 -7.51 -1.92 -7.46
N ALA A 114 -8.29 -2.25 -6.42
CA ALA A 114 -8.97 -1.28 -5.57
C ALA A 114 -7.98 -0.33 -4.88
N SER A 115 -6.95 -0.87 -4.22
CA SER A 115 -5.88 -0.06 -3.61
C SER A 115 -5.10 0.76 -4.65
N ARG A 116 -4.91 0.22 -5.87
CA ARG A 116 -4.21 0.90 -6.97
C ARG A 116 -5.04 1.90 -7.74
N LYS A 117 -6.37 1.92 -7.62
CA LYS A 117 -7.24 2.90 -8.31
C LYS A 117 -6.86 4.34 -7.94
N HIS A 118 -6.48 4.57 -6.69
CA HIS A 118 -6.24 5.91 -6.15
C HIS A 118 -4.76 6.29 -5.99
N THR A 119 -3.82 5.42 -6.39
CA THR A 119 -2.36 5.67 -6.26
C THR A 119 -1.70 6.06 -7.59
N ALA A 120 -2.47 6.60 -8.53
CA ALA A 120 -1.92 7.09 -9.80
C ALA A 120 -0.98 8.28 -9.52
N CYS A 121 0.22 8.25 -10.09
CA CYS A 121 1.17 9.35 -9.99
C CYS A 121 1.94 9.51 -11.31
N ALA A 122 2.70 10.60 -11.43
CA ALA A 122 3.49 10.89 -12.63
C ALA A 122 4.44 9.74 -13.03
N ILE A 123 4.80 8.87 -12.10
CA ILE A 123 5.64 7.68 -12.33
C ILE A 123 4.77 6.44 -12.56
N ASN A 124 3.72 6.23 -11.75
CA ASN A 124 2.82 5.07 -11.83
C ASN A 124 1.54 5.42 -12.60
N LYS A 125 1.67 5.55 -13.93
CA LYS A 125 0.57 6.00 -14.81
C LYS A 125 -0.36 4.89 -15.28
N VAL A 126 0.06 3.63 -15.18
CA VAL A 126 -0.62 2.50 -15.80
C VAL A 126 -0.92 1.43 -14.77
N VAL A 127 -2.18 0.99 -14.71
CA VAL A 127 -2.56 -0.15 -13.91
C VAL A 127 -2.61 -1.38 -14.80
N MET A 128 -1.74 -2.33 -14.49
CA MET A 128 -1.76 -3.66 -15.08
C MET A 128 -3.04 -4.38 -14.63
N GLY A 129 -3.79 -4.92 -15.59
CA GLY A 129 -4.92 -5.80 -15.32
C GLY A 129 -4.50 -7.13 -14.68
N ALA A 130 -5.40 -8.12 -14.69
CA ALA A 130 -5.08 -9.46 -14.21
C ALA A 130 -3.88 -10.02 -14.99
N VAL A 131 -2.77 -10.29 -14.29
CA VAL A 131 -1.59 -10.92 -14.87
C VAL A 131 -1.80 -12.42 -14.80
N PRO A 132 -1.86 -13.13 -15.94
CA PRO A 132 -1.95 -14.58 -15.94
C PRO A 132 -0.77 -15.17 -15.17
N ASP A 133 -1.00 -16.28 -14.45
CA ASP A 133 0.05 -17.01 -13.75
C ASP A 133 1.24 -17.26 -14.69
N ARG A 134 2.47 -17.20 -14.19
CA ARG A 134 3.70 -17.46 -14.97
C ARG A 134 4.32 -18.83 -14.64
N GLY A 135 3.69 -19.61 -13.77
CA GLY A 135 4.12 -20.98 -13.48
C GLY A 135 3.91 -21.93 -14.66
N GLY A 136 4.91 -22.73 -15.00
CA GLY A 136 4.88 -23.70 -16.10
C GLY A 136 6.21 -23.76 -16.83
N ARG A 137 6.47 -24.85 -17.56
CA ARG A 137 7.66 -24.93 -18.41
C ARG A 137 7.57 -23.84 -19.50
N PRO A 138 8.67 -23.15 -19.83
CA PRO A 138 8.70 -22.10 -20.86
C PRO A 138 8.13 -22.53 -22.24
N SER A 139 8.10 -23.83 -22.51
CA SER A 139 7.59 -24.44 -23.74
C SER A 139 6.06 -24.60 -23.80
N ASP A 140 5.36 -24.58 -22.67
CA ASP A 140 4.00 -25.14 -22.59
C ASP A 140 2.88 -24.10 -22.63
N LEU A 141 3.20 -22.79 -22.67
CA LEU A 141 2.17 -21.75 -22.64
C LEU A 141 2.64 -20.45 -23.29
N GLU A 142 2.14 -20.17 -24.50
CA GLU A 142 2.11 -18.81 -25.02
C GLU A 142 0.97 -18.07 -24.31
N ARG A 143 1.27 -17.48 -23.14
CA ARG A 143 0.24 -16.74 -22.39
C ARG A 143 -0.04 -15.41 -23.07
N PRO A 144 -1.31 -15.05 -23.29
CA PRO A 144 -1.63 -13.75 -23.83
C PRO A 144 -1.08 -12.67 -22.89
N MET A 145 -0.41 -11.68 -23.48
CA MET A 145 0.06 -10.50 -22.74
C MET A 145 -1.09 -9.89 -21.95
N PRO A 146 -0.88 -9.47 -20.69
CA PRO A 146 -1.92 -8.81 -19.93
C PRO A 146 -2.38 -7.56 -20.69
N THR A 147 -3.69 -7.33 -20.72
CA THR A 147 -4.27 -6.10 -21.26
C THR A 147 -3.87 -4.92 -20.37
N TRP A 148 -3.31 -3.90 -20.99
CA TRP A 148 -2.98 -2.64 -20.36
C TRP A 148 -4.16 -1.69 -20.57
N ASP A 149 -4.84 -1.31 -19.50
CA ASP A 149 -5.73 -0.16 -19.58
C ASP A 149 -4.86 1.07 -19.93
N GLY A 150 -5.32 1.91 -20.86
CA GLY A 150 -4.56 3.06 -21.36
C GLY A 150 -4.09 4.00 -20.22
N PRO A 151 -3.18 4.95 -20.53
CA PRO A 151 -2.65 5.87 -19.53
C PRO A 151 -3.77 6.52 -18.72
N ARG A 152 -3.69 6.47 -17.39
CA ARG A 152 -4.66 7.16 -16.52
C ARG A 152 -4.42 8.65 -16.62
N GLY A 153 -5.21 9.32 -17.47
CA GLY A 153 -5.17 10.76 -17.68
C GLY A 153 -5.95 11.14 -18.94
N GLU A 154 -6.89 12.08 -18.79
CA GLU A 154 -7.64 12.71 -19.87
C GLU A 154 -6.65 13.34 -20.87
N GLY A 155 -6.70 12.88 -22.11
CA GLY A 155 -5.71 13.26 -23.11
C GLY A 155 -5.71 12.30 -24.28
N GLY A 156 -6.86 12.18 -24.95
CA GLY A 156 -7.01 11.41 -26.17
C GLY A 156 -6.05 11.88 -27.26
N ARG A 157 -4.89 11.24 -27.38
CA ARG A 157 -4.11 11.27 -28.63
C ARG A 157 -4.82 10.32 -29.61
N LYS A 158 -5.71 10.89 -30.42
CA LYS A 158 -6.19 10.28 -31.66
C LYS A 158 -4.98 9.73 -32.42
N ARG A 159 -4.81 8.40 -32.43
CA ARG A 159 -3.92 7.72 -33.36
C ARG A 159 -4.46 8.03 -34.75
N ASN A 160 -3.83 8.98 -35.44
CA ASN A 160 -4.11 9.26 -36.84
C ASN A 160 -3.74 8.00 -37.63
N LYS A 161 -4.74 7.19 -37.96
CA LYS A 161 -4.58 5.98 -38.77
C LYS A 161 -4.41 6.44 -40.21
N GLN A 162 -3.20 6.87 -40.54
CA GLN A 162 -2.85 7.30 -41.88
C GLN A 162 -2.92 6.05 -42.77
N LYS A 163 -4.02 5.96 -43.55
CA LYS A 163 -4.18 5.02 -44.67
C LYS A 163 -2.98 5.19 -45.60
N ARG A 164 -1.98 4.32 -45.50
CA ARG A 164 -0.98 4.15 -46.55
C ARG A 164 -1.62 3.30 -47.64
N GLY A 165 -1.60 3.89 -48.84
CA GLY A 165 -2.34 3.47 -50.01
C GLY A 165 -1.93 2.10 -50.55
N LYS A 166 -2.92 1.50 -51.19
CA LYS A 166 -2.85 0.37 -52.12
C LYS A 166 -1.89 0.75 -53.27
N GLY A 167 -0.74 0.09 -53.36
CA GLY A 167 0.12 0.09 -54.54
C GLY A 167 -0.09 -1.22 -55.30
N HIS A 168 -0.67 -1.12 -56.50
CA HIS A 168 -0.99 -2.24 -57.38
C HIS A 168 0.27 -2.88 -57.97
N LYS A 169 0.10 -4.17 -58.30
CA LYS A 169 1.05 -5.12 -58.90
C LYS A 169 1.48 -4.70 -60.31
N GLN A 170 2.70 -5.13 -60.66
CA GLN A 170 3.44 -5.05 -61.93
C GLN A 170 2.64 -5.50 -63.17
N PRO A 171 3.16 -5.29 -64.40
CA PRO A 171 4.27 -6.10 -64.93
C PRO A 171 5.60 -5.36 -65.10
#